data_AF-A0A1H3LDB4-F1
#
_entry.id   AF-A0A1H3LDB4-F1
#
_cell.length_a   1.000
_cell.length_b   1.000
_cell.length_c   1.000
_cell.angle_alpha   90.00
_cell.angle_beta   90.00
_cell.angle_gamma   90.00
#
_symmetry.space_group_name_H-M   'P 1'
#
loop_
_entity.id
_entity.type
_entity.pdbx_description
1 polymer ?
#
loop_
_entity_poly.entity_id
_entity_poly.type
_entity_poly.pdbx_seq_one_letter_code
_entity_poly.pdbx_strand_id
1 'polypeptide(L)'
;MGREFLAKCKKCGEIFNVREGGGKDSVLLHCDTCGKEKLLTKNDLDKNVPLIDQSGISYHERIEAYAGECRGGKYRIKAKARCPICNSDEYEPAVDRDKKVSMAYYD
;
A
#
# COMPACT_ATOMS: atom_id res chain seq x y z
N MET A 1 6.39 -3.00 -10.06
CA MET A 1 6.79 -4.19 -9.29
C MET A 1 6.38 -3.98 -7.86
N GLY A 2 5.39 -4.74 -7.44
CA GLY A 2 4.98 -4.87 -6.05
C GLY A 2 5.88 -5.87 -5.35
N ARG A 3 5.84 -5.83 -4.02
CA ARG A 3 6.56 -6.76 -3.17
C ARG A 3 5.72 -7.20 -2.00
N GLU A 4 5.99 -8.40 -1.52
CA GLU A 4 5.39 -9.00 -0.34
C GLU A 4 6.48 -9.59 0.55
N PHE A 5 6.43 -9.30 1.84
CA PHE A 5 7.39 -9.80 2.82
C PHE A 5 6.82 -9.78 4.23
N LEU A 6 7.36 -10.62 5.11
CA LEU A 6 7.10 -10.51 6.54
C LEU A 6 7.89 -9.34 7.12
N ALA A 7 7.22 -8.48 7.89
CA ALA A 7 7.83 -7.38 8.61
C ALA A 7 7.60 -7.53 10.11
N LYS A 8 8.57 -7.07 10.90
CA LYS A 8 8.48 -6.94 12.34
C LYS A 8 8.16 -5.50 12.71
N CYS A 9 7.08 -5.30 13.48
CA CYS A 9 6.72 -3.99 13.99
C CYS A 9 7.77 -3.47 14.99
N LYS A 10 8.21 -2.23 14.83
CA LYS A 10 9.18 -1.60 15.73
C LYS A 10 8.59 -1.15 17.08
N LYS A 11 7.26 -1.08 17.19
CA LYS A 11 6.57 -0.69 18.43
C LYS A 11 6.22 -1.88 19.32
N CYS A 12 5.50 -2.87 18.78
CA CYS A 12 5.01 -4.00 19.57
C CYS A 12 5.71 -5.34 19.27
N GLY A 13 6.58 -5.40 18.24
CA GLY A 13 7.30 -6.61 17.88
C GLY A 13 6.51 -7.63 17.06
N GLU A 14 5.22 -7.38 16.78
CA GLU A 14 4.38 -8.26 15.96
C GLU A 14 5.01 -8.51 14.59
N ILE A 15 4.96 -9.76 14.12
CA ILE A 15 5.36 -10.13 12.77
C ILE A 15 4.11 -10.23 11.89
N PHE A 16 4.05 -9.47 10.80
CA PHE A 16 2.89 -9.41 9.93
C PHE A 16 3.31 -9.31 8.46
N ASN A 17 2.40 -9.70 7.56
CA ASN A 17 2.65 -9.62 6.13
C ASN A 17 2.49 -8.16 5.64
N VAL A 18 3.44 -7.69 4.86
CA VAL A 18 3.45 -6.36 4.25
C VAL A 18 3.47 -6.50 2.74
N ARG A 19 2.50 -5.85 2.09
CA ARG A 19 2.46 -5.68 0.63
C ARG A 19 2.61 -4.22 0.27
N GLU A 20 3.50 -3.94 -0.67
CA GLU A 20 3.80 -2.57 -1.08
C GLU A 20 3.95 -2.45 -2.59
N GLY A 21 3.70 -1.24 -3.09
CA GLY A 21 3.88 -0.88 -4.48
C GLY A 21 2.66 -1.20 -5.32
N GLY A 22 2.87 -1.93 -6.40
CA GLY A 22 1.83 -2.23 -7.37
C GLY A 22 2.42 -2.93 -8.57
N GLY A 23 1.52 -3.55 -9.29
CA GLY A 23 1.84 -4.24 -10.53
C GLY A 23 2.07 -3.32 -11.71
N LYS A 24 2.41 -3.90 -12.86
CA LYS A 24 2.33 -3.22 -14.15
C LYS A 24 0.90 -2.75 -14.44
N ASP A 25 -0.08 -3.55 -14.00
CA ASP A 25 -1.50 -3.36 -14.26
C ASP A 25 -2.31 -3.11 -12.98
N SER A 26 -1.67 -2.73 -11.88
CA SER A 26 -2.38 -2.40 -10.63
C SER A 26 -1.63 -1.43 -9.74
N VAL A 27 -2.38 -0.67 -8.95
CA VAL A 27 -1.86 0.21 -7.90
C VAL A 27 -2.42 -0.27 -6.57
N LEU A 28 -1.55 -0.62 -5.62
CA LEU A 28 -1.96 -0.95 -4.26
C LEU A 28 -1.89 0.31 -3.39
N LEU A 29 -3.04 0.68 -2.82
CA LEU A 29 -3.14 1.76 -1.84
C LEU A 29 -3.34 1.19 -0.44
N HIS A 30 -2.89 1.93 0.55
CA HIS A 30 -3.18 1.67 1.96
C HIS A 30 -4.01 2.80 2.55
N CYS A 31 -4.89 2.47 3.49
CA CYS A 31 -5.52 3.49 4.33
C CYS A 31 -4.46 4.12 5.24
N ASP A 32 -4.34 5.43 5.20
CA ASP A 32 -3.40 6.20 6.02
C ASP A 32 -3.65 6.08 7.54
N THR A 33 -4.80 5.52 7.97
CA THR A 33 -5.17 5.40 9.38
C THR A 33 -5.14 3.96 9.88
N CYS A 34 -5.75 3.02 9.16
CA CYS A 34 -5.86 1.62 9.60
C CYS A 34 -5.01 0.63 8.77
N GLY A 35 -4.34 1.09 7.71
CA GLY A 35 -3.51 0.23 6.86
C GLY A 35 -4.29 -0.76 6.00
N LYS A 36 -5.62 -0.66 5.93
CA LYS A 36 -6.43 -1.48 5.04
C LYS A 36 -6.00 -1.27 3.60
N GLU A 37 -5.85 -2.35 2.86
CA GLU A 37 -5.45 -2.32 1.46
C GLU A 37 -6.64 -2.06 0.53
N LYS A 38 -6.36 -1.37 -0.57
CA LYS A 38 -7.24 -1.25 -1.73
C LYS A 38 -6.42 -1.37 -2.99
N LEU A 39 -6.64 -2.45 -3.73
CA LEU A 39 -6.01 -2.67 -5.03
C LEU A 39 -6.92 -2.08 -6.12
N LEU A 40 -6.36 -1.23 -6.96
CA LEU A 40 -7.03 -0.71 -8.15
C LEU A 40 -6.35 -1.27 -9.38
N THR A 41 -7.12 -1.90 -10.27
CA THR A 41 -6.57 -2.44 -11.52
C THR A 41 -6.47 -1.36 -12.58
N LYS A 42 -5.65 -1.58 -13.60
CA LYS A 42 -5.56 -0.72 -14.79
C LYS A 42 -6.93 -0.47 -15.41
N ASN A 43 -7.77 -1.50 -15.50
CA ASN A 43 -9.12 -1.39 -16.03
C ASN A 43 -10.03 -0.49 -15.17
N ASP A 44 -9.87 -0.50 -13.84
CA ASP A 44 -10.59 0.41 -12.96
C ASP A 44 -10.16 1.86 -13.21
N LEU A 45 -8.85 2.08 -13.36
CA LEU A 45 -8.28 3.40 -13.57
C LEU A 45 -8.63 3.95 -14.96
N ASP A 46 -8.42 3.18 -16.03
CA ASP A 46 -8.69 3.61 -17.40
C ASP A 46 -10.16 4.01 -17.61
N LYS A 47 -11.09 3.38 -16.88
CA LYS A 47 -12.54 3.66 -16.97
C LYS A 47 -12.99 4.85 -16.12
N ASN A 48 -12.37 5.08 -14.97
CA ASN A 48 -12.89 5.99 -13.95
C ASN A 48 -11.97 7.18 -13.64
N VAL A 49 -10.70 7.10 -14.06
CA VAL A 49 -9.67 8.11 -13.81
C VAL A 49 -9.09 8.52 -15.17
N PRO A 50 -9.55 9.64 -15.76
CA PRO A 50 -9.05 10.06 -17.07
C PRO A 50 -7.52 10.23 -17.03
N LEU A 51 -6.79 10.04 -18.13
CA LEU A 51 -5.32 10.20 -18.11
C LEU A 51 -4.89 11.67 -18.16
N ILE A 52 -5.67 12.49 -18.88
CA ILE A 52 -5.43 13.92 -19.05
C ILE A 52 -6.42 14.66 -18.16
N ASP A 53 -5.95 15.70 -17.49
CA ASP A 53 -6.77 16.59 -16.70
C ASP A 53 -6.29 18.04 -16.83
N GLN A 54 -7.25 18.96 -16.91
CA GLN A 54 -6.98 20.39 -17.07
C GLN A 54 -6.94 21.14 -15.74
N SER A 55 -7.21 20.47 -14.60
CA SER A 55 -7.23 21.10 -13.28
C SER A 55 -5.84 21.18 -12.62
N GLY A 56 -4.81 20.58 -13.24
CA GLY A 56 -3.42 20.67 -12.79
C GLY A 56 -3.06 19.74 -11.62
N ILE A 57 -3.98 18.88 -11.19
CA ILE A 57 -3.72 17.85 -10.18
C ILE A 57 -2.98 16.65 -10.79
N SER A 58 -2.12 16.02 -10.00
CA SER A 58 -1.34 14.87 -10.47
C SER A 58 -2.23 13.64 -10.69
N TYR A 59 -1.79 12.72 -11.57
CA TYR A 59 -2.47 11.44 -11.77
C TYR A 59 -2.61 10.63 -10.47
N HIS A 60 -1.63 10.71 -9.58
CA HIS A 60 -1.68 10.06 -8.26
C HIS A 60 -2.79 10.62 -7.38
N GLU A 61 -2.96 11.94 -7.31
CA GLU A 61 -4.03 12.56 -6.52
C GLU A 61 -5.41 12.16 -7.03
N ARG A 62 -5.55 11.96 -8.35
CA ARG A 62 -6.80 11.52 -8.97
C ARG A 62 -7.11 10.06 -8.66
N ILE A 63 -6.09 9.20 -8.67
CA ILE A 63 -6.22 7.82 -8.20
C ILE A 63 -6.67 7.81 -6.73
N GLU A 64 -6.04 8.61 -5.87
CA GLU A 64 -6.41 8.69 -4.45
C GLU A 64 -7.84 9.22 -4.24
N ALA A 65 -8.25 10.21 -5.04
CA ALA A 65 -9.63 10.71 -5.03
C ALA A 65 -10.64 9.63 -5.44
N TYR A 66 -10.35 8.85 -6.48
CA TYR A 66 -11.16 7.71 -6.89
C TYR A 66 -11.15 6.56 -5.87
N ALA A 67 -10.01 6.32 -5.23
CA ALA A 67 -9.87 5.32 -4.16
C ALA A 67 -10.72 5.69 -2.94
N GLY A 68 -10.87 6.98 -2.65
CA GLY A 68 -11.77 7.50 -1.63
C GLY A 68 -11.32 7.21 -0.20
N GLU A 69 -12.30 7.13 0.70
CA GLU A 69 -12.07 7.07 2.14
C GLU A 69 -12.22 5.66 2.71
N CYS A 70 -11.59 5.42 3.86
CA CYS A 70 -11.68 4.19 4.64
C CYS A 70 -11.89 4.53 6.12
N ARG A 71 -13.14 4.42 6.61
CA ARG A 71 -13.56 4.55 8.02
C ARG A 71 -12.59 5.38 8.89
N GLY A 72 -12.61 6.70 8.71
CA GLY A 72 -11.78 7.64 9.48
C GLY A 72 -10.43 8.00 8.85
N GLY A 73 -10.06 7.40 7.72
CA GLY A 73 -8.85 7.72 6.96
C GLY A 73 -9.08 7.74 5.44
N LYS A 74 -8.00 7.90 4.67
CA LYS A 74 -8.02 7.94 3.20
C LYS A 74 -7.07 6.92 2.61
N TYR A 75 -7.44 6.34 1.46
CA TYR A 75 -6.52 5.49 0.71
C TYR A 75 -5.47 6.35 0.02
N ARG A 76 -4.20 6.09 0.32
CA ARG A 76 -3.05 6.82 -0.23
C ARG A 76 -2.09 5.86 -0.90
N ILE A 77 -1.53 6.26 -2.02
CA ILE A 77 -0.51 5.48 -2.74
C ILE A 77 0.77 5.40 -1.90
N LYS A 78 1.07 6.47 -1.15
CA LYS A 78 2.26 6.54 -0.29
C LYS A 78 2.04 6.04 1.13
N ALA A 79 0.80 5.69 1.50
CA ALA A 79 0.57 5.09 2.81
C ALA A 79 1.21 3.71 2.86
N LYS A 80 1.81 3.41 4.00
CA LYS A 80 2.43 2.12 4.30
C LYS A 80 1.38 1.16 4.85
N ALA A 81 1.72 -0.12 4.82
CA ALA A 81 1.02 -1.09 5.66
C ALA A 81 1.08 -0.66 7.13
N ARG A 82 0.10 -1.05 7.94
CA ARG A 82 0.12 -0.80 9.38
C ARG A 82 0.10 -2.11 10.14
N CYS A 83 0.80 -2.14 11.27
CA CYS A 83 0.79 -3.28 12.17
C CYS A 83 -0.64 -3.56 12.63
N PRO A 84 -1.15 -4.81 12.50
CA PRO A 84 -2.54 -5.13 12.81
C PRO A 84 -2.87 -5.04 14.32
N ILE A 85 -1.85 -5.01 15.19
CA ILE A 85 -2.02 -4.98 16.64
C ILE A 85 -2.00 -3.55 17.19
N CYS A 86 -1.08 -2.70 16.72
CA CYS A 86 -0.87 -1.37 17.29
C CYS A 86 -1.02 -0.20 16.29
N ASN A 87 -1.38 -0.49 15.04
CA ASN A 87 -1.52 0.47 13.93
C ASN A 87 -0.26 1.28 13.58
N SER A 88 0.91 0.94 14.13
CA SER A 88 2.19 1.55 13.75
C SER A 88 2.54 1.25 12.28
N ASP A 89 3.03 2.25 11.56
CA ASP A 89 3.65 2.13 10.23
C ASP A 89 5.19 2.03 10.30
N GLU A 90 5.73 1.98 11.52
CA GLU A 90 7.14 1.71 11.79
C GLU A 90 7.37 0.19 11.88
N TYR A 91 7.98 -0.39 10.86
CA TYR A 91 8.38 -1.78 10.78
C TYR A 91 9.69 -1.95 9.99
N GLU A 92 10.28 -3.13 10.08
CA GLU A 92 11.43 -3.56 9.29
C GLU A 92 11.22 -4.98 8.76
N PRO A 93 11.86 -5.39 7.67
CA PRO A 93 11.75 -6.77 7.19
C PRO A 93 12.18 -7.76 8.28
N ALA A 94 11.34 -8.76 8.54
CA ALA A 94 11.66 -9.83 9.46
C ALA A 94 12.79 -10.69 8.85
N VAL A 95 13.75 -11.04 9.68
CA VAL A 95 14.86 -11.91 9.29
C VAL A 95 14.66 -13.31 9.86
N ASP A 96 15.04 -14.32 9.09
CA ASP A 96 15.08 -15.71 9.56
C ASP A 96 16.29 -15.99 10.46
N ARG A 97 16.46 -17.25 10.87
CA ARG A 97 17.57 -17.70 11.73
C ARG A 97 18.95 -17.45 11.10
N ASP A 98 19.02 -17.40 9.78
CA ASP A 98 20.24 -17.14 9.00
C ASP A 98 20.43 -15.65 8.68
N LYS A 99 19.63 -14.77 9.31
CA LYS A 99 19.61 -13.31 9.09
C LYS A 99 19.23 -12.92 7.66
N LYS A 100 18.48 -13.75 6.94
CA LYS A 100 17.99 -13.46 5.59
C LYS A 100 16.56 -12.95 5.62
N VAL A 101 16.25 -12.05 4.69
CA VAL A 101 14.88 -11.55 4.45
C VAL A 101 14.27 -12.36 3.33
N SER A 102 13.07 -12.90 3.57
CA SER A 102 12.25 -13.48 2.51
C SER A 102 11.37 -12.41 1.88
N MET A 103 11.50 -12.21 0.57
CA MET A 103 10.78 -11.20 -0.19
C MET A 103 10.30 -11.80 -1.51
N ALA A 104 9.00 -11.76 -1.75
CA ALA A 104 8.39 -12.08 -3.03
C ALA A 104 8.14 -10.79 -3.82
N TYR A 105 8.29 -10.85 -5.14
CA TYR A 105 8.00 -9.74 -6.05
C TYR A 105 6.88 -10.15 -7.01
N TYR A 106 6.04 -9.18 -7.37
CA TYR A 106 4.95 -9.38 -8.31
C TYR A 106 4.76 -8.17 -9.22
N ASP A 107 4.10 -8.40 -10.35
CA ASP A 107 3.68 -7.40 -11.33
C ASP A 107 2.16 -7.37 -11.48
#